data_AF-A0B9Y6-F1
#
_entry.id   AF-A0B9Y6-F1
#
_cell.length_a   1.000
_cell.length_b   1.000
_cell.length_c   1.000
_cell.angle_alpha   90.00
_cell.angle_beta   90.00
_cell.angle_gamma   90.00
#
_symmetry.space_group_name_H-M   'P 1'
#
loop_
_entity.id
_entity.type
_entity.pdbx_description
1 polymer ?
#
loop_
_entity_poly.entity_id
_entity_poly.type
_entity_poly.pdbx_seq_one_letter_code
_entity_poly.pdbx_strand_id
1 'polypeptide(L)'
;MANSPTPTMLAFLALGLALLLSATGQASAQNCGCQSNMCCSKWGYCGTGKDYCGDGCRSGPCYGGGGGGGGGGGGGGGGGGGSGVSVESVVTEAFFNGIKNQAPNGCAGKNFYTRQSFLNAAHSYSGFARDRTNDDSKREIAAFFAHVTHETGHMCYINEINGASMDYCDKNNKQWPCQPGKKYYGRGPLQISWNYNYGPAGQNIGFDGLRDPDRVAQDPTISFKTALWFWMNNVHQVMLQGFGATIRAINGALECNGKNPGAVNARVNYYKDYCRQFGVDPGGNLYC
;
A
#
# COMPACT_ATOMS: atom_id res chain seq x y z
N MET A 1 -22.17 -69.65 -47.60
CA MET A 1 -22.76 -70.95 -47.22
C MET A 1 -22.46 -71.14 -45.75
N ALA A 2 -23.29 -70.66 -44.83
CA ALA A 2 -24.59 -71.19 -44.38
C ALA A 2 -24.42 -71.78 -42.97
N ASN A 3 -25.38 -71.39 -42.12
CA ASN A 3 -25.86 -72.07 -40.92
C ASN A 3 -25.16 -71.83 -39.58
N SER A 4 -25.84 -71.02 -38.76
CA SER A 4 -25.98 -71.23 -37.32
C SER A 4 -26.67 -72.57 -37.02
N PRO A 5 -26.46 -73.14 -35.83
CA PRO A 5 -27.56 -73.14 -34.85
C PRO A 5 -27.10 -72.94 -33.38
N THR A 6 -27.97 -72.30 -32.60
CA THR A 6 -28.08 -72.29 -31.12
C THR A 6 -28.64 -73.64 -30.60
N PRO A 7 -28.89 -73.91 -29.29
CA PRO A 7 -28.74 -73.18 -28.01
C PRO A 7 -27.95 -74.03 -26.95
N THR A 8 -27.75 -73.65 -25.68
CA THR A 8 -28.60 -74.07 -24.53
C THR A 8 -28.18 -73.32 -23.25
N MET A 9 -29.17 -72.96 -22.44
CA MET A 9 -29.10 -72.29 -21.15
C MET A 9 -28.75 -73.23 -19.97
N LEU A 10 -28.38 -72.59 -18.83
CA LEU A 10 -28.50 -72.99 -17.42
C LEU A 10 -27.32 -73.71 -16.74
N ALA A 11 -26.65 -73.00 -15.81
CA ALA A 11 -26.62 -73.38 -14.39
C ALA A 11 -25.99 -72.26 -13.52
N PHE A 12 -26.76 -71.80 -12.53
CA PHE A 12 -26.34 -70.94 -11.43
C PHE A 12 -25.49 -71.73 -10.41
N LEU A 13 -24.43 -71.12 -9.82
CA LEU A 13 -24.36 -70.81 -8.38
C LEU A 13 -22.96 -70.30 -7.96
N ALA A 14 -22.96 -69.08 -7.40
CA ALA A 14 -22.24 -68.58 -6.22
C ALA A 14 -20.76 -68.98 -5.96
N LEU A 15 -19.85 -68.00 -5.99
CA LEU A 15 -19.25 -67.33 -4.82
C LEU A 15 -18.04 -66.49 -5.26
N GLY A 16 -18.04 -65.19 -4.93
CA GLY A 16 -16.92 -64.28 -5.18
C GLY A 16 -17.29 -62.84 -4.85
N LEU A 17 -17.65 -62.60 -3.59
CA LEU A 17 -17.95 -61.29 -3.02
C LEU A 17 -16.64 -60.57 -2.63
N ALA A 18 -16.65 -59.23 -2.73
CA ALA A 18 -15.68 -58.23 -2.23
C ALA A 18 -14.55 -57.87 -3.23
N LEU A 19 -14.29 -56.61 -3.63
CA LEU A 19 -14.72 -55.29 -3.19
C LEU A 19 -14.82 -54.36 -4.42
N LEU A 20 -16.00 -53.78 -4.66
CA LEU A 20 -16.18 -52.57 -5.48
C LEU A 20 -17.17 -51.67 -4.73
N LEU A 21 -16.69 -51.04 -3.67
CA LEU A 21 -17.41 -49.97 -2.98
C LEU A 21 -17.05 -48.64 -3.64
N SER A 22 -17.95 -48.22 -4.54
CA SER A 22 -18.49 -46.86 -4.60
C SER A 22 -17.68 -45.77 -3.89
N ALA A 23 -16.88 -45.02 -4.66
CA ALA A 23 -16.59 -43.63 -4.34
C ALA A 23 -17.70 -42.73 -4.92
N THR A 24 -18.95 -43.00 -4.56
CA THR A 24 -19.95 -41.94 -4.48
C THR A 24 -19.54 -41.10 -3.28
N GLY A 25 -18.69 -40.10 -3.51
CA GLY A 25 -18.42 -39.07 -2.51
C GLY A 25 -19.76 -38.55 -2.02
N GLN A 26 -20.00 -38.73 -0.73
CA GLN A 26 -21.24 -38.35 -0.08
C GLN A 26 -21.59 -36.92 -0.47
N ALA A 27 -22.75 -36.72 -1.10
CA ALA A 27 -23.41 -35.43 -1.11
C ALA A 27 -23.67 -35.08 0.36
N SER A 28 -22.75 -34.32 0.95
CA SER A 28 -22.92 -33.78 2.29
C SER A 28 -24.20 -32.96 2.28
N ALA A 29 -25.12 -33.30 3.17
CA ALA A 29 -26.44 -32.70 3.31
C ALA A 29 -26.38 -31.17 3.31
N GLN A 30 -27.41 -30.51 2.78
CA GLN A 30 -27.56 -29.05 2.68
C GLN A 30 -27.77 -28.34 4.05
N ASN A 31 -27.10 -28.80 5.11
CA ASN A 31 -27.29 -28.31 6.47
C ASN A 31 -25.95 -27.87 7.08
N CYS A 32 -25.87 -26.61 7.53
CA CYS A 32 -24.63 -26.01 8.00
C CYS A 32 -24.10 -26.73 9.26
N GLY A 33 -22.86 -27.22 9.20
CA GLY A 33 -22.16 -27.93 10.28
C GLY A 33 -20.64 -27.82 10.12
N CYS A 34 -20.17 -26.64 9.70
CA CYS A 34 -18.80 -26.43 9.26
C CYS A 34 -17.81 -26.42 10.42
N GLN A 35 -16.57 -26.85 10.15
CA GLN A 35 -15.46 -26.67 11.08
C GLN A 35 -15.29 -25.18 11.43
N SER A 36 -14.74 -24.88 12.61
CA SER A 36 -14.66 -23.53 13.19
C SER A 36 -14.10 -22.44 12.27
N ASN A 37 -13.30 -22.81 11.25
CA ASN A 37 -12.63 -21.88 10.34
C ASN A 37 -13.21 -21.90 8.91
N MET A 38 -14.38 -22.51 8.70
CA MET A 38 -15.03 -22.62 7.40
C MET A 38 -16.38 -21.89 7.39
N CYS A 39 -16.66 -21.21 6.27
CA CYS A 39 -17.92 -20.54 6.04
C CYS A 39 -18.96 -21.52 5.51
N CYS A 40 -20.20 -21.38 5.96
CA CYS A 40 -21.34 -22.03 5.32
C CYS A 40 -21.89 -21.09 4.25
N SER A 41 -21.78 -21.50 2.98
CA SER A 41 -22.30 -20.73 1.85
C SER A 41 -23.81 -20.58 1.90
N LYS A 42 -24.35 -19.68 1.07
CA LYS A 42 -25.81 -19.52 0.89
C LYS A 42 -26.52 -20.78 0.43
N TRP A 43 -25.78 -21.79 -0.02
CA TRP A 43 -26.27 -23.07 -0.52
C TRP A 43 -26.08 -24.21 0.49
N GLY A 44 -25.54 -23.94 1.67
CA GLY A 44 -25.34 -24.95 2.72
C GLY A 44 -24.04 -25.75 2.59
N TYR A 45 -23.06 -25.27 1.81
CA TYR A 45 -21.75 -25.92 1.66
C TYR A 45 -20.68 -25.26 2.51
N CYS A 46 -19.79 -26.05 3.10
CA CYS A 46 -18.66 -25.56 3.88
C CYS A 46 -17.45 -25.32 2.98
N GLY A 47 -16.81 -24.16 3.13
CA GLY A 47 -15.58 -23.85 2.42
C GLY A 47 -15.00 -22.50 2.81
N THR A 48 -13.93 -22.12 2.12
CA THR A 48 -13.23 -20.85 2.31
C THR A 48 -13.25 -20.05 1.01
N GLY A 49 -13.05 -18.73 1.09
CA GLY A 49 -13.08 -17.84 -0.06
C GLY A 49 -14.48 -17.32 -0.39
N LYS A 50 -14.56 -16.44 -1.40
CA LYS A 50 -15.74 -15.61 -1.69
C LYS A 50 -17.01 -16.41 -1.97
N ASP A 51 -16.91 -17.58 -2.60
CA ASP A 51 -18.09 -18.40 -2.95
C ASP A 51 -18.79 -19.01 -1.74
N TYR A 52 -18.08 -19.11 -0.60
CA TYR A 52 -18.57 -19.66 0.65
C TYR A 52 -18.77 -18.59 1.72
N CYS A 53 -17.81 -17.67 1.83
CA CYS A 53 -17.77 -16.63 2.84
C CYS A 53 -18.38 -15.30 2.38
N GLY A 54 -18.66 -15.12 1.09
CA GLY A 54 -19.20 -13.88 0.54
C GLY A 54 -20.72 -13.76 0.70
N ASP A 55 -21.37 -13.17 -0.30
CA ASP A 55 -22.78 -12.81 -0.26
C ASP A 55 -23.70 -14.01 0.03
N GLY A 56 -24.49 -13.87 1.10
CA GLY A 56 -25.43 -14.89 1.56
C GLY A 56 -24.82 -16.01 2.42
N CYS A 57 -23.56 -15.88 2.83
CA CYS A 57 -22.95 -16.77 3.83
C CYS A 57 -23.83 -16.86 5.08
N ARG A 58 -24.19 -18.09 5.47
CA ARG A 58 -25.16 -18.39 6.54
C ARG A 58 -24.52 -18.44 7.92
N SER A 59 -23.26 -18.88 8.04
CA SER A 59 -22.54 -19.02 9.31
C SER A 59 -21.02 -19.17 9.09
N GLY A 60 -20.22 -19.01 10.13
CA GLY A 60 -18.74 -19.01 10.05
C GLY A 60 -18.18 -17.59 9.79
N PRO A 61 -16.92 -17.45 9.38
CA PRO A 61 -16.27 -16.14 9.19
C PRO A 61 -16.73 -15.44 7.89
N CYS A 62 -18.03 -15.17 7.77
CA CYS A 62 -18.64 -14.52 6.63
C CYS A 62 -18.11 -13.08 6.44
N TYR A 63 -17.76 -12.72 5.21
CA TYR A 63 -17.29 -11.41 4.81
C TYR A 63 -18.46 -10.41 4.82
N GLY A 64 -18.67 -9.76 5.97
CA GLY A 64 -19.67 -8.69 6.13
C GLY A 64 -20.74 -8.93 7.21
N GLY A 65 -20.68 -10.03 7.96
CA GLY A 65 -21.61 -10.29 9.07
C GLY A 65 -21.08 -9.77 10.42
N GLY A 66 -21.43 -8.54 10.79
CA GLY A 66 -21.18 -8.02 12.14
C GLY A 66 -22.07 -8.72 13.17
N GLY A 67 -21.46 -9.18 14.28
CA GLY A 67 -22.18 -9.81 15.38
C GLY A 67 -21.31 -10.18 16.58
N GLY A 68 -20.89 -9.16 17.34
CA GLY A 68 -20.72 -9.13 18.80
C GLY A 68 -19.91 -10.20 19.55
N GLY A 69 -18.90 -9.74 20.31
CA GLY A 69 -18.62 -10.31 21.64
C GLY A 69 -17.16 -10.55 22.01
N GLY A 70 -16.51 -9.53 22.57
CA GLY A 70 -15.70 -9.63 23.80
C GLY A 70 -14.41 -10.47 23.82
N GLY A 71 -13.29 -9.77 24.06
CA GLY A 71 -12.32 -10.24 25.06
C GLY A 71 -10.91 -10.57 24.55
N GLY A 72 -9.95 -9.74 24.96
CA GLY A 72 -8.68 -10.23 25.51
C GLY A 72 -7.55 -10.60 24.54
N GLY A 73 -6.64 -9.65 24.35
CA GLY A 73 -5.20 -9.82 24.55
C GLY A 73 -4.46 -11.03 23.97
N GLY A 74 -3.44 -10.74 23.15
CA GLY A 74 -2.19 -11.50 23.15
C GLY A 74 -1.83 -12.16 21.82
N GLY A 75 -0.87 -11.53 21.13
CA GLY A 75 0.29 -12.19 20.53
C GLY A 75 0.11 -13.34 19.55
N GLY A 76 0.46 -13.06 18.29
CA GLY A 76 1.03 -14.05 17.38
C GLY A 76 0.06 -14.63 16.35
N GLY A 77 0.44 -14.53 15.07
CA GLY A 77 -0.24 -15.25 13.99
C GLY A 77 -0.23 -14.49 12.68
N GLY A 78 0.50 -15.02 11.69
CA GLY A 78 0.59 -14.49 10.34
C GLY A 78 -0.56 -14.89 9.42
N GLY A 79 -0.55 -14.29 8.22
CA GLY A 79 -1.23 -14.74 6.98
C GLY A 79 -2.76 -14.76 7.01
N GLY A 80 -3.51 -14.09 6.14
CA GLY A 80 -3.23 -13.43 4.88
C GLY A 80 -4.56 -13.42 4.11
N GLY A 81 -4.95 -12.26 3.56
CA GLY A 81 -6.21 -12.11 2.82
C GLY A 81 -6.42 -10.70 2.28
N GLY A 82 -5.35 -10.14 1.74
CA GLY A 82 -5.15 -8.74 1.37
C GLY A 82 -3.69 -8.43 1.72
N SER A 83 -2.77 -8.70 0.80
CA SER A 83 -1.34 -8.62 1.06
C SER A 83 -0.95 -7.16 1.35
N GLY A 84 -0.79 -6.82 2.63
CA GLY A 84 -0.40 -5.48 3.08
C GLY A 84 -1.10 -5.07 4.37
N VAL A 85 -0.38 -4.31 5.19
CA VAL A 85 -0.94 -3.74 6.43
C VAL A 85 -1.88 -2.57 6.12
N SER A 86 -2.82 -2.29 7.02
CA SER A 86 -3.59 -1.05 6.93
C SER A 86 -2.65 0.14 7.18
N VAL A 87 -2.51 1.04 6.21
CA VAL A 87 -1.74 2.30 6.36
C VAL A 87 -2.19 3.07 7.61
N GLU A 88 -3.50 3.09 7.87
CA GLU A 88 -4.08 3.75 9.04
C GLU A 88 -3.60 3.14 10.36
N SER A 89 -3.47 1.80 10.40
CA SER A 89 -2.99 1.08 11.59
C SER A 89 -1.50 1.27 11.87
N VAL A 90 -0.68 1.46 10.83
CA VAL A 90 0.77 1.67 10.96
C VAL A 90 1.09 3.13 11.25
N VAL A 91 0.50 4.04 10.49
CA VAL A 91 0.66 5.48 10.67
C VAL A 91 -0.30 5.92 11.77
N THR A 92 0.06 5.65 13.02
CA THR A 92 -0.73 6.09 14.18
C THR A 92 -0.61 7.60 14.40
N GLU A 93 -1.52 8.17 15.19
CA GLU A 93 -1.44 9.56 15.64
C GLU A 93 -0.12 9.82 16.41
N ALA A 94 0.31 8.85 17.21
CA ALA A 94 1.56 8.92 17.97
C ALA A 94 2.80 8.96 17.06
N PHE A 95 2.86 8.09 16.04
CA PHE A 95 3.94 8.09 15.06
C PHE A 95 3.99 9.41 14.28
N PHE A 96 2.85 9.81 13.70
CA PHE A 96 2.77 11.01 12.86
C PHE A 96 3.14 12.28 13.65
N ASN A 97 2.58 12.44 14.86
CA ASN A 97 2.92 13.58 15.72
C ASN A 97 4.33 13.47 16.30
N GLY A 98 4.87 12.26 16.49
CA GLY A 98 6.25 12.03 16.89
C GLY A 98 7.28 12.60 15.91
N ILE A 99 6.97 12.62 14.60
CA ILE A 99 7.77 13.32 13.60
C ILE A 99 7.67 14.84 13.83
N LYS A 100 6.45 15.39 13.78
CA LYS A 100 6.20 16.83 13.90
C LYS A 100 6.73 17.45 15.19
N ASN A 101 6.73 16.71 16.29
CA ASN A 101 7.15 17.22 17.59
C ASN A 101 8.67 17.48 17.67
N GLN A 102 9.44 16.91 16.75
CA GLN A 102 10.89 17.20 16.63
C GLN A 102 11.15 18.55 15.96
N ALA A 103 10.19 19.09 15.19
CA ALA A 103 10.31 20.41 14.60
C ALA A 103 10.14 21.53 15.65
N PRO A 104 10.82 22.68 15.48
CA PRO A 104 10.59 23.87 16.31
C PRO A 104 9.11 24.29 16.38
N ASN A 105 8.70 24.92 17.49
CA ASN A 105 7.29 25.29 17.72
C ASN A 105 6.73 26.30 16.71
N GLY A 106 7.56 27.19 16.15
CA GLY A 106 7.14 28.20 15.19
C GLY A 106 7.03 27.71 13.73
N CYS A 107 7.22 26.42 13.47
CA CYS A 107 7.19 25.89 12.11
C CYS A 107 5.79 25.92 11.49
N ALA A 108 5.65 26.52 10.30
CA ALA A 108 4.37 26.61 9.59
C ALA A 108 3.74 25.24 9.32
N GLY A 109 4.55 24.22 9.04
CA GLY A 109 4.09 22.86 8.75
C GLY A 109 3.41 22.18 9.94
N LYS A 110 3.63 22.62 11.18
CA LYS A 110 3.01 22.01 12.38
C LYS A 110 1.48 22.06 12.36
N ASN A 111 0.90 23.14 11.85
CA ASN A 111 -0.56 23.29 11.75
C ASN A 111 -1.11 22.85 10.39
N PHE A 112 -0.24 22.69 9.40
CA PHE A 112 -0.62 22.33 8.04
C PHE A 112 -0.69 20.81 7.84
N TYR A 113 0.38 20.09 8.21
CA TYR A 113 0.43 18.64 8.03
C TYR A 113 -0.34 17.92 9.15
N THR A 114 -1.38 17.19 8.79
CA THR A 114 -2.16 16.37 9.71
C THR A 114 -2.19 14.92 9.23
N ARG A 115 -2.31 13.99 10.18
CA ARG A 115 -2.49 12.57 9.86
C ARG A 115 -3.74 12.35 9.00
N GLN A 116 -4.83 13.06 9.29
CA GLN A 116 -6.07 12.95 8.53
C GLN A 116 -5.88 13.35 7.06
N SER A 117 -5.18 14.46 6.79
CA SER A 117 -4.87 14.88 5.42
C SER A 117 -4.01 13.85 4.69
N PHE A 118 -3.05 13.23 5.39
CA PHE A 118 -2.27 12.13 4.83
C PHE A 118 -3.14 10.91 4.50
N LEU A 119 -4.02 10.47 5.40
CA LEU A 119 -4.89 9.31 5.16
C LEU A 119 -5.88 9.56 4.02
N ASN A 120 -6.47 10.76 3.96
CA ASN A 120 -7.34 11.18 2.87
C ASN A 120 -6.60 11.10 1.51
N ALA A 121 -5.34 11.49 1.49
CA ALA A 121 -4.50 11.37 0.30
C ALA A 121 -4.15 9.90 0.00
N ALA A 122 -3.72 9.11 0.98
CA ALA A 122 -3.35 7.71 0.84
C ALA A 122 -4.52 6.85 0.30
N HIS A 123 -5.76 7.14 0.70
CA HIS A 123 -6.94 6.47 0.15
C HIS A 123 -7.15 6.70 -1.36
N SER A 124 -6.53 7.74 -1.94
CA SER A 124 -6.55 7.96 -3.39
C SER A 124 -5.48 7.16 -4.16
N TYR A 125 -4.57 6.47 -3.45
CA TYR A 125 -3.48 5.69 -4.03
C TYR A 125 -3.48 4.26 -3.47
N SER A 126 -4.40 3.43 -3.95
CA SER A 126 -4.64 2.09 -3.39
C SER A 126 -3.46 1.11 -3.46
N GLY A 127 -2.47 1.34 -4.33
CA GLY A 127 -1.24 0.52 -4.40
C GLY A 127 -0.18 0.88 -3.35
N PHE A 128 -0.27 2.07 -2.73
CA PHE A 128 0.71 2.50 -1.73
C PHE A 128 0.69 1.57 -0.51
N ALA A 129 1.81 0.89 -0.25
CA ALA A 129 1.96 -0.09 0.83
C ALA A 129 0.96 -1.25 0.78
N ARG A 130 0.57 -1.71 -0.42
CA ARG A 130 -0.43 -2.78 -0.62
C ARG A 130 -0.05 -3.87 -1.64
N ASP A 131 1.10 -3.75 -2.29
CA ASP A 131 1.43 -4.65 -3.41
C ASP A 131 2.30 -5.86 -2.99
N ARG A 132 2.59 -6.00 -1.68
CA ARG A 132 3.63 -6.92 -1.18
C ARG A 132 3.31 -7.47 0.22
N THR A 133 4.34 -7.95 0.93
CA THR A 133 4.18 -8.48 2.29
C THR A 133 3.83 -7.38 3.31
N ASN A 134 3.38 -7.77 4.49
CA ASN A 134 3.14 -6.84 5.59
C ASN A 134 4.41 -6.07 5.98
N ASP A 135 5.56 -6.73 5.96
CA ASP A 135 6.86 -6.11 6.26
C ASP A 135 7.27 -5.14 5.16
N ASP A 136 7.08 -5.49 3.89
CA ASP A 136 7.34 -4.57 2.78
C ASP A 136 6.44 -3.34 2.84
N SER A 137 5.19 -3.52 3.24
CA SER A 137 4.24 -2.42 3.41
C SER A 137 4.68 -1.48 4.52
N LYS A 138 5.14 -2.01 5.67
CA LYS A 138 5.73 -1.21 6.75
C LYS A 138 7.00 -0.50 6.31
N ARG A 139 7.88 -1.18 5.57
CA ARG A 139 9.11 -0.59 5.00
C ARG A 139 8.80 0.53 4.02
N GLU A 140 7.80 0.37 3.16
CA GLU A 140 7.39 1.41 2.23
C GLU A 140 6.86 2.65 2.95
N ILE A 141 6.01 2.46 3.96
CA ILE A 141 5.53 3.56 4.80
C ILE A 141 6.70 4.24 5.52
N ALA A 142 7.62 3.47 6.12
CA ALA A 142 8.80 4.01 6.79
C ALA A 142 9.69 4.80 5.84
N ALA A 143 9.92 4.29 4.63
CA ALA A 143 10.73 4.93 3.61
C ALA A 143 10.10 6.25 3.14
N PHE A 144 8.78 6.25 2.85
CA PHE A 144 8.05 7.45 2.49
C PHE A 144 8.20 8.54 3.55
N PHE A 145 7.93 8.22 4.82
CA PHE A 145 8.05 9.20 5.90
C PHE A 145 9.50 9.61 6.18
N ALA A 146 10.49 8.74 6.00
CA ALA A 146 11.90 9.11 6.15
C ALA A 146 12.32 10.17 5.13
N HIS A 147 11.87 10.03 3.88
CA HIS A 147 12.08 11.07 2.87
C HIS A 147 11.32 12.34 3.20
N VAL A 148 10.03 12.25 3.58
CA VAL A 148 9.24 13.42 3.99
C VAL A 148 9.92 14.18 5.13
N THR A 149 10.40 13.49 6.15
CA THR A 149 11.12 14.09 7.28
C THR A 149 12.36 14.84 6.82
N HIS A 150 13.13 14.25 5.92
CA HIS A 150 14.33 14.90 5.37
C HIS A 150 13.97 16.16 4.56
N GLU A 151 13.04 16.05 3.61
CA GLU A 151 12.68 17.16 2.69
C GLU A 151 12.07 18.36 3.42
N THR A 152 11.33 18.11 4.50
CA THR A 152 10.53 19.14 5.18
C THR A 152 11.13 19.58 6.52
N GLY A 153 12.24 18.98 6.95
CA GLY A 153 12.79 19.19 8.29
C GLY A 153 11.78 18.80 9.38
N HIS A 154 11.36 17.53 9.40
CA HIS A 154 10.34 17.00 10.32
C HIS A 154 8.98 17.68 10.19
N MET A 155 8.51 17.86 8.95
CA MET A 155 7.25 18.55 8.64
C MET A 155 7.23 20.00 9.14
N CYS A 156 8.39 20.66 9.19
CA CYS A 156 8.49 22.08 9.55
C CYS A 156 8.12 22.98 8.36
N TYR A 157 8.65 22.67 7.18
CA TYR A 157 8.55 23.49 5.98
C TYR A 157 7.47 22.97 5.02
N ILE A 158 6.70 23.90 4.46
CA ILE A 158 5.73 23.64 3.40
C ILE A 158 6.33 23.98 2.05
N ASN A 159 6.98 25.13 1.96
CA ASN A 159 7.69 25.60 0.78
C ASN A 159 9.19 25.45 0.96
N GLU A 160 9.90 25.28 -0.15
CA GLU A 160 11.35 25.37 -0.23
C GLU A 160 11.83 26.70 0.35
N ILE A 161 12.90 26.65 1.14
CA ILE A 161 13.52 27.86 1.70
C ILE A 161 14.05 28.70 0.53
N ASN A 162 13.61 29.97 0.46
CA ASN A 162 13.89 30.87 -0.67
C ASN A 162 13.36 30.39 -2.03
N GLY A 163 12.44 29.42 -2.07
CA GLY A 163 11.86 28.90 -3.31
C GLY A 163 11.20 29.97 -4.16
N ALA A 164 10.57 30.98 -3.53
CA ALA A 164 9.99 32.11 -4.25
C ALA A 164 11.01 32.94 -5.06
N SER A 165 12.32 32.81 -4.80
CA SER A 165 13.39 33.43 -5.59
C SER A 165 13.79 32.60 -6.82
N MET A 166 13.28 31.37 -6.94
CA MET A 166 13.62 30.40 -7.97
C MET A 166 12.39 30.06 -8.83
N ASP A 167 12.56 30.02 -10.16
CA ASP A 167 11.43 29.81 -11.09
C ASP A 167 11.08 28.32 -11.26
N TYR A 168 12.10 27.46 -11.29
CA TYR A 168 11.97 26.02 -11.57
C TYR A 168 11.11 25.75 -12.82
N CYS A 169 11.34 26.53 -13.86
CA CYS A 169 10.63 26.43 -15.14
C CYS A 169 11.58 25.91 -16.22
N ASP A 170 11.29 24.71 -16.74
CA ASP A 170 11.86 24.27 -18.00
C ASP A 170 11.00 24.80 -19.16
N LYS A 171 11.47 25.89 -19.79
CA LYS A 171 10.82 26.56 -20.93
C LYS A 171 10.81 25.70 -22.21
N ASN A 172 11.62 24.65 -22.26
CA ASN A 172 11.67 23.73 -23.39
C ASN A 172 10.58 22.66 -23.31
N ASN A 173 10.01 22.42 -22.13
CA ASN A 173 8.91 21.48 -21.97
C ASN A 173 7.60 22.05 -22.55
N LYS A 174 7.24 21.60 -23.77
CA LYS A 174 6.03 22.06 -24.48
C LYS A 174 4.75 21.36 -24.02
N GLN A 175 4.86 20.17 -23.43
CA GLN A 175 3.71 19.44 -22.90
C GLN A 175 3.19 20.09 -21.62
N TRP A 176 4.09 20.58 -20.78
CA TRP A 176 3.78 21.23 -19.50
C TRP A 176 4.33 22.65 -19.46
N PRO A 177 3.76 23.59 -20.24
CA PRO A 177 4.32 24.92 -20.40
C PRO A 177 4.19 25.74 -19.12
N CYS A 178 5.27 26.46 -18.77
CA CYS A 178 5.25 27.38 -17.65
C CYS A 178 4.22 28.50 -17.87
N GLN A 179 3.48 28.84 -16.83
CA GLN A 179 2.47 29.89 -16.88
C GLN A 179 3.06 31.24 -16.45
N PRO A 180 2.70 32.35 -17.11
CA PRO A 180 3.18 33.68 -16.72
C PRO A 180 2.93 33.98 -15.24
N GLY A 181 3.98 34.41 -14.54
CA GLY A 181 3.92 34.77 -13.11
C GLY A 181 3.83 33.58 -12.14
N LYS A 182 3.90 32.34 -12.61
CA LYS A 182 3.87 31.13 -11.77
C LYS A 182 5.27 30.55 -11.62
N LYS A 183 5.54 30.00 -10.43
CA LYS A 183 6.83 29.40 -10.06
C LYS A 183 6.62 28.01 -9.50
N TYR A 184 7.50 27.09 -9.87
CA TYR A 184 7.38 25.66 -9.59
C TYR A 184 8.45 25.14 -8.62
N TYR A 185 8.84 25.98 -7.65
CA TYR A 185 9.75 25.58 -6.57
C TYR A 185 9.15 24.49 -5.67
N GLY A 186 9.98 23.92 -4.80
CA GLY A 186 9.60 22.81 -3.93
C GLY A 186 8.42 23.15 -3.02
N ARG A 187 7.37 22.31 -3.05
CA ARG A 187 6.23 22.38 -2.13
C ARG A 187 5.83 21.01 -1.59
N GLY A 188 5.33 20.99 -0.37
CA GLY A 188 4.74 19.80 0.25
C GLY A 188 5.76 18.74 0.71
N PRO A 189 5.28 17.53 1.06
CA PRO A 189 6.05 16.53 1.79
C PRO A 189 7.29 16.00 1.07
N LEU A 190 7.26 15.89 -0.26
CA LEU A 190 8.42 15.49 -1.08
C LEU A 190 8.93 16.63 -1.95
N GLN A 191 8.64 17.89 -1.58
CA GLN A 191 9.11 19.09 -2.27
C GLN A 191 8.96 19.03 -3.80
N ILE A 192 7.74 18.72 -4.28
CA ILE A 192 7.48 18.63 -5.72
C ILE A 192 7.92 19.92 -6.40
N SER A 193 8.76 19.78 -7.42
CA SER A 193 9.45 20.88 -8.11
C SER A 193 9.36 20.70 -9.61
N TRP A 194 9.45 21.78 -10.36
CA TRP A 194 9.39 21.86 -11.82
C TRP A 194 8.00 21.73 -12.47
N ASN A 195 7.76 22.56 -13.50
CA ASN A 195 6.55 22.57 -14.32
C ASN A 195 6.15 21.18 -14.83
N TYR A 196 7.13 20.38 -15.24
CA TYR A 196 6.91 19.03 -15.76
C TYR A 196 6.52 18.00 -14.71
N ASN A 197 6.60 18.32 -13.41
CA ASN A 197 6.03 17.50 -12.34
C ASN A 197 4.69 18.07 -11.86
N TYR A 198 4.58 19.39 -11.71
CA TYR A 198 3.33 20.05 -11.31
C TYR A 198 2.18 19.79 -12.29
N GLY A 199 2.45 19.87 -13.59
CA GLY A 199 1.48 19.60 -14.64
C GLY A 199 0.82 18.22 -14.55
N PRO A 200 1.57 17.12 -14.68
CA PRO A 200 0.99 15.78 -14.63
C PRO A 200 0.48 15.40 -13.24
N ALA A 201 1.08 15.88 -12.15
CA ALA A 201 0.52 15.69 -10.80
C ALA A 201 -0.85 16.35 -10.67
N GLY A 202 -0.99 17.59 -11.14
CA GLY A 202 -2.25 18.32 -11.19
C GLY A 202 -3.32 17.57 -11.98
N GLN A 203 -2.96 17.10 -13.18
CA GLN A 203 -3.85 16.32 -14.03
C GLN A 203 -4.35 15.04 -13.32
N ASN A 204 -3.47 14.31 -12.64
CA ASN A 204 -3.85 13.08 -11.92
C ASN A 204 -4.74 13.35 -10.70
N ILE A 205 -4.46 14.44 -9.97
CA ILE A 205 -5.11 14.76 -8.69
C ILE A 205 -6.43 15.52 -8.89
N GLY A 206 -6.59 16.21 -10.02
CA GLY A 206 -7.77 17.01 -10.32
C GLY A 206 -7.64 18.49 -9.94
N PHE A 207 -6.44 19.08 -10.07
CA PHE A 207 -6.23 20.54 -9.95
C PHE A 207 -5.31 21.06 -11.07
N ASP A 208 -5.38 22.35 -11.40
CA ASP A 208 -4.49 22.95 -12.41
C ASP A 208 -3.11 23.23 -11.79
N GLY A 209 -2.22 22.24 -11.82
CA GLY A 209 -0.86 22.37 -11.26
C GLY A 209 0.01 23.41 -11.98
N LEU A 210 -0.34 23.81 -13.21
CA LEU A 210 0.42 24.81 -13.95
C LEU A 210 -0.01 26.23 -13.61
N ARG A 211 -1.32 26.49 -13.46
CA ARG A 211 -1.88 27.82 -13.14
C ARG A 211 -2.08 28.05 -11.64
N ASP A 212 -2.23 27.00 -10.85
CA ASP A 212 -2.41 27.05 -9.39
C ASP A 212 -1.40 26.15 -8.64
N PRO A 213 -0.07 26.31 -8.86
CA PRO A 213 0.94 25.53 -8.15
C PRO A 213 0.96 25.79 -6.64
N ASP A 214 0.53 26.99 -6.20
CA ASP A 214 0.48 27.35 -4.78
C ASP A 214 -0.57 26.54 -4.00
N ARG A 215 -1.54 25.91 -4.69
CA ARG A 215 -2.50 24.99 -4.09
C ARG A 215 -1.82 23.89 -3.26
N VAL A 216 -0.65 23.41 -3.70
CA VAL A 216 0.14 22.38 -3.00
C VAL A 216 0.58 22.83 -1.61
N ALA A 217 0.74 24.14 -1.39
CA ALA A 217 1.10 24.73 -0.10
C ALA A 217 -0.10 25.27 0.70
N GLN A 218 -1.31 25.22 0.13
CA GLN A 218 -2.54 25.77 0.73
C GLN A 218 -3.52 24.68 1.16
N ASP A 219 -3.54 23.54 0.45
CA ASP A 219 -4.39 22.39 0.76
C ASP A 219 -3.50 21.21 1.20
N PRO A 220 -3.56 20.79 2.47
CA PRO A 220 -2.70 19.72 2.99
C PRO A 220 -3.03 18.35 2.39
N THR A 221 -4.26 18.10 1.94
CA THR A 221 -4.61 16.84 1.26
C THR A 221 -4.00 16.84 -0.14
N ILE A 222 -4.12 17.93 -0.90
CA ILE A 222 -3.43 18.06 -2.21
C ILE A 222 -1.91 17.95 -2.02
N SER A 223 -1.36 18.55 -0.96
CA SER A 223 0.06 18.44 -0.61
C SER A 223 0.52 16.99 -0.43
N PHE A 224 -0.22 16.18 0.33
CA PHE A 224 0.11 14.76 0.43
C PHE A 224 -0.16 13.99 -0.86
N LYS A 225 -1.19 14.35 -1.62
CA LYS A 225 -1.47 13.71 -2.91
C LYS A 225 -0.36 13.93 -3.92
N THR A 226 0.29 15.09 -3.96
CA THR A 226 1.45 15.30 -4.87
C THR A 226 2.66 14.48 -4.44
N ALA A 227 2.91 14.33 -3.15
CA ALA A 227 3.97 13.46 -2.64
C ALA A 227 3.70 11.98 -2.96
N LEU A 228 2.48 11.49 -2.74
CA LEU A 228 2.10 10.12 -3.07
C LEU A 228 2.07 9.88 -4.58
N TRP A 229 1.62 10.86 -5.38
CA TRP A 229 1.75 10.81 -6.83
C TRP A 229 3.20 10.59 -7.25
N PHE A 230 4.12 11.42 -6.76
CA PHE A 230 5.54 11.30 -7.10
C PHE A 230 6.08 9.94 -6.67
N TRP A 231 5.75 9.51 -5.45
CA TRP A 231 6.15 8.22 -4.90
C TRP A 231 5.70 7.05 -5.78
N MET A 232 4.42 6.98 -6.12
CA MET A 232 3.87 5.87 -6.89
C MET A 232 4.41 5.83 -8.33
N ASN A 233 4.73 6.99 -8.91
CA ASN A 233 5.25 7.07 -10.27
C ASN A 233 6.76 6.86 -10.38
N ASN A 234 7.54 7.20 -9.34
CA ASN A 234 9.02 7.24 -9.45
C ASN A 234 9.76 6.38 -8.41
N VAL A 235 9.12 6.01 -7.29
CA VAL A 235 9.81 5.42 -6.14
C VAL A 235 9.28 4.04 -5.76
N HIS A 236 7.96 3.83 -5.78
CA HIS A 236 7.32 2.59 -5.33
C HIS A 236 7.93 1.31 -5.96
N GLN A 237 8.23 1.34 -7.26
CA GLN A 237 8.76 0.18 -7.97
C GLN A 237 10.20 -0.19 -7.55
N VAL A 238 11.00 0.80 -7.14
CA VAL A 238 12.40 0.58 -6.73
C VAL A 238 12.55 0.19 -5.26
N MET A 239 11.46 0.15 -4.48
CA MET A 239 11.49 -0.31 -3.08
C MET A 239 12.13 -1.69 -2.91
N LEU A 240 11.96 -2.59 -3.88
CA LEU A 240 12.59 -3.93 -3.86
C LEU A 240 14.11 -3.91 -3.94
N GLN A 241 14.69 -2.83 -4.45
CA GLN A 241 16.13 -2.69 -4.60
C GLN A 241 16.81 -2.20 -3.31
N GLY A 242 16.01 -1.75 -2.33
CA GLY A 242 16.43 -1.21 -1.04
C GLY A 242 16.27 0.31 -0.94
N PHE A 243 16.39 0.84 0.28
CA PHE A 243 16.17 2.26 0.57
C PHE A 243 17.16 3.20 -0.15
N GLY A 244 18.37 2.73 -0.46
CA GLY A 244 19.32 3.50 -1.28
C GLY A 244 18.80 3.80 -2.70
N ALA A 245 18.00 2.89 -3.26
CA ALA A 245 17.38 3.10 -4.56
C ALA A 245 16.27 4.16 -4.52
N THR A 246 15.55 4.30 -3.40
CA THR A 246 14.55 5.36 -3.22
C THR A 246 15.19 6.73 -3.07
N ILE A 247 16.32 6.82 -2.37
CA ILE A 247 17.15 8.05 -2.33
C ILE A 247 17.61 8.41 -3.75
N ARG A 248 18.07 7.43 -4.52
CA ARG A 248 18.50 7.64 -5.91
C ARG A 248 17.36 8.13 -6.80
N ALA A 249 16.16 7.57 -6.65
CA ALA A 249 14.98 7.96 -7.41
C ALA A 249 14.51 9.39 -7.08
N ILE A 250 14.65 9.82 -5.82
CA ILE A 250 14.24 11.16 -5.38
C ILE A 250 15.27 12.22 -5.76
N ASN A 251 16.55 12.00 -5.44
CA ASN A 251 17.58 13.03 -5.63
C ASN A 251 18.98 12.47 -5.92
N GLY A 252 19.06 11.35 -6.63
CA GLY A 252 20.33 10.63 -6.82
C GLY A 252 21.41 11.41 -7.57
N ALA A 253 21.02 12.37 -8.41
CA ALA A 253 21.96 13.23 -9.12
C ALA A 253 22.74 14.17 -8.18
N LEU A 254 22.17 14.52 -7.02
CA LEU A 254 22.76 15.46 -6.05
C LEU A 254 23.31 14.77 -4.81
N GLU A 255 22.76 13.61 -4.42
CA GLU A 255 23.08 13.00 -3.12
C GLU A 255 23.95 11.74 -3.22
N CYS A 256 23.67 10.86 -4.19
CA CYS A 256 24.31 9.56 -4.28
C CYS A 256 25.74 9.64 -4.86
N ASN A 257 26.45 8.51 -4.80
CA ASN A 257 27.81 8.31 -5.29
C ASN A 257 28.82 9.27 -4.63
N GLY A 258 28.63 9.51 -3.33
CA GLY A 258 29.52 10.36 -2.52
C GLY A 258 29.30 11.86 -2.67
N LYS A 259 28.27 12.32 -3.40
CA LYS A 259 28.02 13.76 -3.62
C LYS A 259 27.50 14.49 -2.39
N ASN A 260 26.61 13.86 -1.62
CA ASN A 260 26.17 14.41 -0.34
C ASN A 260 25.97 13.29 0.71
N PRO A 261 27.06 12.75 1.28
CA PRO A 261 26.97 11.68 2.27
C PRO A 261 26.18 12.09 3.52
N GLY A 262 26.20 13.38 3.88
CA GLY A 262 25.44 13.91 5.02
C GLY A 262 23.93 13.76 4.83
N ALA A 263 23.42 14.13 3.66
CA ALA A 263 22.00 13.99 3.34
C ALA A 263 21.55 12.52 3.28
N VAL A 264 22.33 11.68 2.59
CA VAL A 264 22.08 10.22 2.53
C VAL A 264 22.03 9.62 3.93
N ASN A 265 23.03 9.92 4.77
CA ASN A 265 23.09 9.43 6.15
C ASN A 265 21.87 9.87 6.97
N ALA A 266 21.43 11.13 6.82
CA ALA A 266 20.24 11.63 7.52
C ALA A 266 18.98 10.85 7.13
N ARG A 267 18.74 10.63 5.82
CA ARG A 267 17.60 9.84 5.32
C ARG A 267 17.63 8.42 5.85
N VAL A 268 18.79 7.76 5.82
CA VAL A 268 18.96 6.39 6.32
C VAL A 268 18.69 6.31 7.82
N ASN A 269 19.12 7.30 8.59
CA ASN A 269 18.87 7.34 10.03
C ASN A 269 17.36 7.47 10.34
N TYR A 270 16.62 8.32 9.62
CA TYR A 270 15.16 8.39 9.77
C TYR A 270 14.48 7.08 9.38
N TYR A 271 14.91 6.47 8.27
CA TYR A 271 14.34 5.19 7.82
C TYR A 271 14.55 4.07 8.85
N LYS A 272 15.78 3.91 9.37
CA LYS A 272 16.07 2.94 10.43
C LYS A 272 15.24 3.20 11.69
N ASP A 273 15.09 4.47 12.06
CA ASP A 273 14.28 4.86 13.21
C ASP A 273 12.81 4.45 13.04
N TYR A 274 12.21 4.73 11.87
CA TYR A 274 10.81 4.43 11.61
C TYR A 274 10.56 2.93 11.42
N CYS A 275 11.48 2.20 10.79
CA CYS A 275 11.45 0.74 10.76
C CYS A 275 11.46 0.13 12.18
N ARG A 276 12.28 0.67 13.10
CA ARG A 276 12.28 0.27 14.50
C ARG A 276 10.93 0.51 15.18
N GLN A 277 10.33 1.69 14.96
CA GLN A 277 9.01 2.02 15.51
C GLN A 277 7.90 1.10 14.98
N PHE A 278 8.03 0.61 13.74
CA PHE A 278 7.05 -0.32 13.13
C PHE A 278 7.36 -1.80 13.40
N GLY A 279 8.46 -2.09 14.09
CA GLY A 279 8.92 -3.46 14.37
C GLY A 279 9.20 -4.24 13.09
N VAL A 280 9.90 -3.63 12.13
CA VAL A 280 10.30 -4.27 10.87
C VAL A 280 11.80 -4.09 10.61
N ASP A 281 12.43 -5.11 10.03
CA ASP A 281 13.83 -5.02 9.60
C ASP A 281 13.95 -4.07 8.39
N PRO A 282 14.90 -3.11 8.39
CA PRO A 282 15.05 -2.13 7.32
C PRO A 282 15.51 -2.74 5.98
N GLY A 283 16.01 -3.98 5.98
CA GLY A 283 16.59 -4.63 4.82
C GLY A 283 18.02 -4.16 4.50
N GLY A 284 18.56 -4.69 3.40
CA GLY A 284 19.86 -4.30 2.87
C GLY A 284 19.80 -3.07 1.95
N ASN A 285 20.94 -2.74 1.32
CA ASN A 285 21.06 -1.68 0.31
C ASN A 285 20.49 -0.33 0.74
N LEU A 286 20.83 0.10 1.96
CA LEU A 286 20.27 1.33 2.55
C LEU A 286 20.87 2.60 1.97
N TYR A 287 22.06 2.52 1.38
CA TYR A 287 22.83 3.67 0.94
C TYR A 287 22.91 3.72 -0.60
N CYS A 288 23.14 4.92 -1.08
CA CYS A 288 23.64 5.24 -2.41
C CYS A 288 24.77 6.27 -2.23
#